data_AF-A0A2D7IQA0-F1
#
_entry.id   AF-A0A2D7IQA0-F1
#
_cell.length_a   1.000
_cell.length_b   1.000
_cell.length_c   1.000
_cell.angle_alpha   90.00
_cell.angle_beta   90.00
_cell.angle_gamma   90.00
#
_symmetry.space_group_name_H-M   'P 1'
#
loop_
_entity.id
_entity.type
_entity.pdbx_description
1 polymer ?
#
loop_
_entity_poly.entity_id
_entity_poly.type
_entity_poly.pdbx_seq_one_letter_code
_entity_poly.pdbx_strand_id
1 'polypeptide(L)'
;MIVLYFIINKEKTNQIKQTDDVQLLENNSFYSNNVEQIFIKNCIACHHDKKKLGGLNMLSPSKITLGGKNGSVITIGNAYKSEIYKRLILPISNEKHMPKGKDSLTKNEIKLIEWWINSGASFTKKTDNYIFPEKIKSILN
;
A
#
# COMPACT_ATOMS: atom_id res chain seq x y z
N MET A 1 40.05 6.50 -37.15
CA MET A 1 38.75 7.13 -36.84
C MET A 1 37.58 6.13 -36.69
N ILE A 2 37.82 4.87 -36.30
CA ILE A 2 36.75 3.87 -36.07
C ILE A 2 36.68 3.47 -34.58
N VAL A 3 37.74 3.69 -33.80
CA VAL A 3 37.81 3.31 -32.38
C VAL A 3 37.06 4.29 -31.45
N LEU A 4 36.82 5.54 -31.87
CA LEU A 4 35.99 6.48 -31.09
C LEU A 4 34.47 6.23 -31.25
N TYR A 5 34.02 5.60 -32.34
CA TYR A 5 32.58 5.36 -32.57
C TYR A 5 32.02 4.23 -31.68
N PHE A 6 32.88 3.31 -31.24
CA PHE A 6 32.49 2.21 -30.35
C PHE A 6 32.36 2.61 -28.88
N ILE A 7 33.05 3.66 -28.43
CA ILE A 7 32.99 4.12 -27.04
C ILE A 7 31.70 4.95 -26.81
N ILE A 8 31.32 5.79 -27.77
CA ILE A 8 30.12 6.64 -27.66
C ILE A 8 28.81 5.83 -27.68
N ASN A 9 28.80 4.63 -28.28
CA ASN A 9 27.61 3.76 -28.35
C ASN A 9 27.45 2.78 -27.18
N LYS A 10 28.44 2.67 -26.28
CA LYS A 10 28.33 1.81 -25.08
C LYS A 10 27.69 2.52 -23.89
N GLU A 11 27.67 3.85 -23.87
CA GLU A 11 27.07 4.62 -22.77
C GLU A 11 25.57 4.92 -22.97
N LYS A 12 25.07 4.93 -24.22
CA LYS A 12 23.65 5.20 -24.51
C LYS A 12 22.71 3.99 -24.45
N THR A 13 23.24 2.78 -24.38
CA THR A 13 22.42 1.54 -24.33
C THR A 13 22.08 1.10 -22.91
N ASN A 14 22.68 1.71 -21.88
CA ASN A 14 22.49 1.31 -20.48
C ASN A 14 21.58 2.26 -19.67
N GLN A 15 20.82 3.14 -20.31
CA GLN A 15 19.91 4.10 -19.65
C GLN A 15 18.44 4.05 -20.10
N ILE A 16 18.02 3.12 -20.97
CA ILE A 16 16.62 3.10 -21.47
C ILE A 16 15.93 1.72 -21.32
N LYS A 17 16.33 0.86 -20.37
CA LYS A 17 15.62 -0.42 -20.12
C LYS A 17 15.48 -0.84 -18.66
N GLN A 18 15.77 0.02 -17.69
CA GLN A 18 15.75 -0.38 -16.27
C GLN A 18 14.71 0.37 -15.42
N THR A 19 13.98 1.34 -15.97
CA THR A 19 12.96 2.11 -15.24
C THR A 19 11.55 1.61 -15.51
N ASP A 20 11.23 1.25 -16.76
CA ASP A 20 9.84 1.04 -17.16
C ASP A 20 9.33 -0.35 -16.76
N ASP A 21 10.16 -1.39 -16.84
CA ASP A 21 9.82 -2.74 -16.37
C ASP A 21 9.75 -2.80 -14.83
N VAL A 22 10.59 -2.05 -14.11
CA VAL A 22 10.58 -2.03 -12.64
C VAL A 22 9.33 -1.32 -12.11
N GLN A 23 8.90 -0.22 -12.74
CA GLN A 23 7.67 0.49 -12.36
C GLN A 23 6.38 -0.25 -12.78
N LEU A 24 6.36 -0.93 -13.93
CA LEU A 24 5.21 -1.77 -14.30
C LEU A 24 5.07 -3.01 -13.42
N LEU A 25 6.19 -3.60 -12.96
CA LEU A 25 6.18 -4.76 -12.08
C LEU A 25 5.68 -4.42 -10.66
N GLU A 26 5.91 -3.19 -10.18
CA GLU A 26 5.34 -2.72 -8.90
C GLU A 26 3.82 -2.54 -8.96
N ASN A 27 3.28 -2.14 -10.12
CA ASN A 27 1.85 -1.90 -10.30
C ASN A 27 0.97 -3.16 -10.34
N ASN A 28 1.54 -4.37 -10.41
CA ASN A 28 0.76 -5.63 -10.46
C ASN A 28 0.78 -6.43 -9.13
N SER A 29 1.08 -5.77 -8.02
CA SER A 29 0.96 -6.42 -6.71
C SER A 29 -0.51 -6.51 -6.27
N PHE A 30 -0.81 -7.43 -5.35
CA PHE A 30 -2.13 -7.43 -4.70
C PHE A 30 -2.38 -6.11 -3.97
N TYR A 31 -1.34 -5.55 -3.33
CA TYR A 31 -1.43 -4.32 -2.58
C TYR A 31 -1.82 -3.14 -3.49
N SER A 32 -1.08 -2.90 -4.57
CA SER A 32 -1.31 -1.77 -5.49
C SER A 32 -2.70 -1.81 -6.13
N ASN A 33 -3.14 -3.01 -6.52
CA ASN A 33 -4.41 -3.21 -7.20
C ASN A 33 -5.63 -3.13 -6.27
N ASN A 34 -5.46 -3.37 -4.96
CA ASN A 34 -6.59 -3.48 -4.02
C ASN A 34 -6.44 -2.55 -2.82
N VAL A 35 -5.46 -2.83 -1.97
CA VAL A 35 -5.30 -2.16 -0.66
C VAL A 35 -4.92 -0.70 -0.82
N GLU A 36 -4.02 -0.40 -1.76
CA GLU A 36 -3.57 0.95 -2.04
C GLU A 36 -4.72 1.83 -2.55
N GLN A 37 -5.59 1.30 -3.41
CA GLN A 37 -6.76 2.03 -3.90
C GLN A 37 -7.69 2.44 -2.75
N ILE A 38 -7.87 1.55 -1.77
CA ILE A 38 -8.61 1.85 -0.54
C ILE A 38 -7.89 2.94 0.26
N PHE A 39 -6.56 2.88 0.39
CA PHE A 39 -5.79 3.90 1.10
C PHE A 39 -5.78 5.27 0.39
N ILE A 40 -5.71 5.30 -0.93
CA ILE A 40 -5.81 6.52 -1.74
C ILE A 40 -7.14 7.21 -1.47
N LYS A 41 -8.25 6.49 -1.60
CA LYS A 41 -9.60 7.00 -1.35
C LYS A 41 -9.81 7.42 0.11
N ASN A 42 -9.32 6.62 1.05
CA ASN A 42 -9.74 6.72 2.45
C ASN A 42 -8.73 7.36 3.40
N CYS A 43 -7.44 7.41 3.08
CA CYS A 43 -6.41 7.77 4.06
C CYS A 43 -5.54 8.95 3.62
N ILE A 44 -5.13 9.00 2.35
CA ILE A 44 -4.08 9.92 1.88
C ILE A 44 -4.46 11.39 2.05
N ALA A 45 -5.74 11.76 1.91
CA ALA A 45 -6.21 13.15 2.07
C ALA A 45 -5.84 13.79 3.43
N CYS A 46 -5.55 13.00 4.46
CA CYS A 46 -5.17 13.48 5.80
C CYS A 46 -3.85 12.90 6.34
N HIS A 47 -3.25 11.95 5.65
CA HIS A 47 -2.02 11.24 6.05
C HIS A 47 -0.99 11.27 4.92
N HIS A 48 -0.45 12.46 4.64
CA HIS A 48 0.51 12.72 3.58
C HIS A 48 1.54 13.78 4.00
N ASP A 49 2.46 14.15 3.10
CA ASP A 49 3.61 15.02 3.44
C ASP A 49 3.19 16.40 3.97
N LYS A 50 2.14 17.02 3.41
CA LYS A 50 1.70 18.37 3.80
C LYS A 50 0.70 18.35 4.96
N LYS A 51 -0.01 17.23 5.17
CA LYS A 51 -0.97 17.04 6.27
C LYS A 51 -0.77 15.64 6.82
N LYS A 52 -0.02 15.56 7.93
CA LYS A 52 0.45 14.31 8.54
C LYS A 52 -0.24 14.06 9.89
N LEU A 53 -1.57 13.94 9.89
CA LEU A 53 -2.31 13.74 11.14
C LEU A 53 -1.80 12.49 11.87
N GLY A 54 -1.61 12.59 13.19
CA GLY A 54 -1.01 11.50 13.98
C GLY A 54 0.43 11.16 13.58
N GLY A 55 1.12 12.02 12.83
CA GLY A 55 2.49 11.78 12.35
C GLY A 55 2.60 10.68 11.30
N LEU A 56 1.49 10.18 10.75
CA LEU A 56 1.43 9.10 9.76
C LEU A 56 1.40 9.63 8.33
N ASN A 57 2.17 8.98 7.44
CA ASN A 57 2.16 9.25 6.01
C ASN A 57 1.97 7.95 5.23
N MET A 58 1.01 7.96 4.31
CA MET A 58 0.56 6.79 3.56
C MET A 58 0.81 6.89 2.05
N LEU A 59 1.62 7.84 1.60
CA LEU A 59 1.89 8.06 0.17
C LEU A 59 2.74 6.96 -0.48
N SER A 60 3.46 6.16 0.30
CA SER A 60 4.28 5.07 -0.23
C SER A 60 4.45 3.94 0.78
N PRO A 61 4.73 2.70 0.34
CA PRO A 61 5.08 1.58 1.21
C PRO A 61 6.17 1.91 2.25
N SER A 62 7.22 2.63 1.81
CA SER A 62 8.30 3.06 2.68
C SER A 62 7.81 3.99 3.79
N LYS A 63 6.95 4.97 3.47
CA LYS A 63 6.39 5.91 4.45
C LYS A 63 5.37 5.25 5.38
N ILE A 64 4.58 4.30 4.89
CA ILE A 64 3.67 3.49 5.71
C ILE A 64 4.46 2.69 6.74
N THR A 65 5.57 2.08 6.32
CA THR A 65 6.43 1.24 7.18
C THR A 65 7.10 2.06 8.28
N LEU A 66 7.45 3.33 8.04
CA LEU A 66 7.95 4.24 9.08
C LEU A 66 6.92 4.49 10.19
N GLY A 67 5.63 4.34 9.90
CA GLY A 67 4.56 4.49 10.86
C GLY A 67 4.21 5.94 11.20
N GLY A 68 3.55 6.11 12.35
CA GLY A 68 3.09 7.39 12.87
C GLY A 68 3.85 7.84 14.10
N LYS A 69 3.35 8.88 14.78
CA LYS A 69 3.94 9.41 16.02
C LYS A 69 4.03 8.38 17.16
N ASN A 70 3.21 7.33 17.09
CA ASN A 70 3.15 6.25 18.08
C ASN A 70 3.87 4.97 17.60
N GLY A 71 4.71 5.06 16.56
CA GLY A 71 5.42 3.93 15.98
C GLY A 71 4.63 3.23 14.86
N SER A 72 4.90 1.94 14.69
CA SER A 72 4.34 1.15 13.58
C SER A 72 2.82 1.11 13.60
N VAL A 73 2.22 1.25 12.42
CA VAL A 73 0.76 1.16 12.23
C VAL A 73 0.29 -0.20 11.74
N ILE A 74 1.22 -1.06 11.30
CA ILE A 74 0.97 -2.42 10.81
C ILE A 74 1.81 -3.39 11.63
N THR A 75 1.13 -4.31 12.30
CA THR A 75 1.73 -5.53 12.85
C THR A 75 1.54 -6.64 11.83
N ILE A 76 2.61 -7.00 11.12
CA ILE A 76 2.59 -8.03 10.07
C ILE A 76 2.02 -9.34 10.64
N GLY A 77 1.07 -9.94 9.93
CA GLY A 77 0.41 -11.18 10.35
C GLY A 77 -0.66 -11.01 11.42
N ASN A 78 -0.92 -9.79 11.92
CA ASN A 78 -1.94 -9.56 12.95
C ASN A 78 -2.67 -8.23 12.78
N ALA A 79 -3.79 -8.26 12.07
CA ALA A 79 -4.67 -7.11 11.88
C ALA A 79 -5.19 -6.55 13.20
N TYR A 80 -5.61 -7.39 14.15
CA TYR A 80 -6.16 -6.94 15.43
C TYR A 80 -5.14 -6.23 16.33
N LYS A 81 -3.83 -6.48 16.15
CA LYS A 81 -2.76 -5.70 16.80
C LYS A 81 -2.36 -4.46 16.02
N SER A 82 -2.66 -4.38 14.73
CA SER A 82 -2.34 -3.26 13.86
C SER A 82 -3.20 -2.03 14.16
N GLU A 83 -2.57 -0.89 14.42
CA GLU A 83 -3.29 0.35 14.70
C GLU A 83 -4.17 0.77 13.53
N ILE A 84 -3.74 0.58 12.29
CA ILE A 84 -4.53 0.94 11.12
C ILE A 84 -5.90 0.24 11.14
N TYR A 85 -5.93 -1.07 11.38
CA TYR A 85 -7.16 -1.85 11.39
C TYR A 85 -8.03 -1.54 12.61
N LYS A 86 -7.42 -1.38 13.79
CA LYS A 86 -8.15 -0.98 15.00
C LYS A 86 -8.95 0.30 14.76
N ARG A 87 -8.39 1.30 14.07
CA ARG A 87 -9.11 2.57 13.81
C ARG A 87 -10.34 2.39 12.92
N LEU A 88 -10.31 1.44 12.00
CA LEU A 88 -11.41 1.17 11.06
C LEU A 88 -12.61 0.49 11.73
N ILE A 89 -12.37 -0.32 12.76
CA ILE A 89 -13.41 -1.12 13.42
C ILE A 89 -13.97 -0.46 14.69
N LEU A 90 -13.47 0.71 15.08
CA LEU A 90 -14.06 1.49 16.17
C LEU A 90 -15.47 1.97 15.78
N PRO A 91 -16.38 2.15 16.75
CA PRO A 91 -17.65 2.82 16.51
C PRO A 91 -17.45 4.20 15.88
N ILE A 92 -18.33 4.61 14.98
CA ILE A 92 -18.26 5.93 14.28
C ILE A 92 -18.25 7.09 15.28
N SER A 93 -18.92 6.93 16.42
CA SER A 93 -18.93 7.93 17.51
C SER A 93 -17.59 8.06 18.25
N ASN A 94 -16.66 7.13 18.04
CA ASN A 94 -15.36 7.17 18.70
C ASN A 94 -14.45 8.21 18.03
N GLU A 95 -13.88 9.11 18.83
CA GLU A 95 -12.95 10.15 18.33
C GLU A 95 -11.70 9.62 17.63
N LYS A 96 -11.35 8.35 17.82
CA LYS A 96 -10.22 7.67 17.19
C LYS A 96 -10.62 6.88 15.94
N HIS A 97 -11.92 6.78 15.64
CA HIS A 97 -12.41 6.18 14.40
C HIS A 97 -11.79 6.89 13.19
N MET A 98 -11.44 6.10 12.19
CA MET A 98 -10.97 6.59 10.90
C MET A 98 -11.76 5.91 9.79
N PRO A 99 -12.04 6.63 8.69
CA PRO A 99 -11.65 8.01 8.43
C PRO A 99 -12.50 9.06 9.19
N LYS A 100 -11.92 10.24 9.45
CA LYS A 100 -12.65 11.37 10.04
C LYS A 100 -13.32 12.24 8.98
N GLY A 101 -14.57 12.65 9.25
CA GLY A 101 -15.27 13.65 8.44
C GLY A 101 -15.65 13.18 7.03
N LYS A 102 -15.70 11.87 6.81
CA LYS A 102 -16.20 11.23 5.58
C LYS A 102 -16.79 9.88 5.91
N ASP A 103 -17.44 9.27 4.92
CA ASP A 103 -18.03 7.94 5.06
C ASP A 103 -16.98 6.90 5.46
N SER A 104 -17.39 6.00 6.36
CA SER A 104 -16.57 4.86 6.74
C SER A 104 -16.37 3.92 5.56
N LEU A 105 -15.28 3.16 5.60
CA LEU A 105 -15.02 2.09 4.64
C LEU A 105 -16.15 1.07 4.70
N THR A 106 -16.46 0.48 3.54
CA THR A 106 -17.37 -0.66 3.46
C THR A 106 -16.79 -1.86 4.20
N LYS A 107 -17.68 -2.79 4.60
CA LYS A 107 -17.26 -4.04 5.25
C LYS A 107 -16.27 -4.84 4.38
N ASN A 108 -16.40 -4.79 3.06
CA ASN A 108 -15.53 -5.49 2.13
C ASN A 108 -14.13 -4.84 2.05
N GLU A 109 -14.05 -3.51 1.99
CA GLU A 109 -12.78 -2.78 2.02
C GLU A 109 -12.02 -3.06 3.34
N ILE A 110 -12.72 -3.04 4.48
CA ILE A 110 -12.13 -3.38 5.79
C ILE A 110 -11.64 -4.83 5.79
N LYS A 111 -12.40 -5.75 5.18
CA LYS A 111 -12.04 -7.18 5.13
C LYS A 111 -10.81 -7.45 4.25
N LEU A 112 -10.64 -6.72 3.15
CA LEU A 112 -9.45 -6.80 2.32
C LEU A 112 -8.21 -6.31 3.06
N ILE A 113 -8.30 -5.19 3.81
CA ILE A 113 -7.21 -4.69 4.63
C ILE A 113 -6.85 -5.71 5.72
N GLU A 114 -7.84 -6.25 6.42
CA GLU A 114 -7.67 -7.30 7.44
C GLU A 114 -6.90 -8.50 6.88
N TRP A 115 -7.36 -9.02 5.74
CA TRP A 115 -6.78 -10.19 5.11
C TRP A 115 -5.36 -9.93 4.61
N TRP A 116 -5.12 -8.77 3.99
CA TRP A 116 -3.78 -8.40 3.52
C TRP A 116 -2.77 -8.33 4.66
N ILE A 117 -3.14 -7.69 5.79
CA ILE A 117 -2.26 -7.63 6.97
C ILE A 117 -1.96 -9.03 7.51
N ASN A 118 -3.00 -9.85 7.68
CA ASN A 118 -2.86 -11.23 8.17
C ASN A 118 -2.05 -12.12 7.22
N SER A 119 -2.05 -11.81 5.92
CA SER A 119 -1.31 -12.54 4.88
C SER A 119 0.14 -12.06 4.69
N GLY A 120 0.65 -11.25 5.63
CA GLY A 120 2.03 -10.80 5.65
C GLY A 120 2.25 -9.35 5.18
N ALA A 121 1.18 -8.61 4.88
CA ALA A 121 1.23 -7.19 4.51
C ALA A 121 2.25 -6.86 3.40
N SER A 122 2.42 -7.76 2.41
CA SER A 122 3.40 -7.56 1.36
C SER A 122 2.93 -6.47 0.39
N PHE A 123 3.82 -5.50 0.11
CA PHE A 123 3.60 -4.44 -0.87
C PHE A 123 3.90 -4.87 -2.31
N THR A 124 4.58 -6.00 -2.52
CA THR A 124 5.11 -6.39 -3.84
C THR A 124 4.63 -7.77 -4.29
N LYS A 125 4.06 -8.59 -3.40
CA LYS A 125 3.58 -9.92 -3.77
C LYS A 125 2.39 -9.80 -4.72
N LYS A 126 2.54 -10.43 -5.90
CA LYS A 126 1.51 -10.51 -6.95
C LYS A 126 0.28 -11.26 -6.45
N THR A 127 -0.89 -10.89 -6.97
CA THR A 127 -2.19 -11.51 -6.67
C THR A 127 -2.16 -13.04 -6.85
N ASP A 128 -1.62 -13.52 -7.97
CA ASP A 128 -1.60 -14.94 -8.31
C ASP A 128 -0.71 -15.80 -7.39
N ASN A 129 0.13 -15.15 -6.59
CA ASN A 129 0.98 -15.83 -5.60
C ASN A 129 0.27 -16.02 -4.24
N TYR A 130 -0.99 -15.65 -4.13
CA TYR A 130 -1.81 -15.86 -2.94
C TYR A 130 -2.82 -16.98 -3.13
N ILE A 131 -3.08 -17.70 -2.04
CA ILE A 131 -4.23 -18.59 -1.91
C ILE A 131 -5.31 -17.83 -1.14
N PHE A 132 -6.40 -17.48 -1.82
CA PHE A 132 -7.47 -16.71 -1.23
C PHE A 132 -8.51 -17.62 -0.55
N PRO A 133 -8.97 -17.29 0.67
CA PRO A 133 -10.20 -17.85 1.20
C PRO A 133 -11.40 -17.47 0.31
N GLU A 134 -12.44 -18.31 0.25
CA GLU A 134 -13.64 -18.07 -0.57
C GLU A 134 -14.26 -16.69 -0.34
N LYS A 135 -14.33 -16.24 0.91
CA LYS A 135 -14.83 -14.93 1.27
C LYS A 135 -14.04 -13.76 0.65
N ILE A 136 -12.74 -13.94 0.42
CA ILE A 136 -11.91 -12.92 -0.24
C ILE A 136 -12.09 -13.00 -1.75
N LYS A 137 -12.17 -14.21 -2.31
CA LYS A 137 -12.49 -14.39 -3.75
C LYS A 137 -13.80 -13.70 -4.12
N SER A 138 -14.85 -13.85 -3.32
CA SER A 138 -16.14 -13.20 -3.57
C SER A 138 -16.12 -11.67 -3.49
N ILE A 139 -15.08 -11.07 -2.89
CA ILE A 139 -14.91 -9.62 -2.82
C ILE A 139 -14.13 -9.10 -4.04
N LEU A 140 -13.25 -9.94 -4.61
CA LEU A 140 -12.38 -9.59 -5.73
C LEU A 140 -13.04 -9.83 -7.11
N ASN A 141 -14.11 -10.63 -7.16
CA ASN A 141 -14.84 -11.00 -8.38
C ASN A 141 -15.97 -10.03 -8.72
#